data_AF-A0A836Q4U9-F1
#
_entry.id   AF-A0A836Q4U9-F1
#
_cell.length_a   1.000
_cell.length_b   1.000
_cell.length_c   1.000
_cell.angle_alpha   90.00
_cell.angle_beta   90.00
_cell.angle_gamma   90.00
#
_symmetry.space_group_name_H-M   'P 1'
#
loop_
_entity.id
_entity.type
_entity.pdbx_description
1 polymer ?
#
loop_
_entity_poly.entity_id
_entity_poly.type
_entity_poly.pdbx_seq_one_letter_code
_entity_poly.pdbx_strand_id
1 'polypeptide(L)'
;MRNFVYKTEIECPVSALFDWHLRERAFERLTPPWLDVHVKGMPKPLELGLKIDMSVRKFGVPLDCRFAVTELETDKKFVDEQLKGPFAYWRHEHKFEALDGDRSLMHDDIRFTLPLGFVSDRLMGPFMERDLQRLFQYRHEVLKRDLSNFMRNRLRPRQKCSVLSPQSKLFEPLASYLATQGHAVHAHPLGSEQIQGDDTTTLINLCDQASDMRTTESLISDYLTGNSRLKVYIEVHDAYAGDNSNENFNRRCERLREASVRCIYVRTGAILSAGFGVLRNNRDWRSETQPWIAVDDLVSAIEFCMLDETISGQIHMSANQKKPPTNEFKTLFDMQYPLRYPTLKAARAHVLE
;
A
#
# COMPACT_ATOMS: atom_id res chain seq x y z
N MET A 1 -7.78 33.30 5.56
CA MET A 1 -8.04 32.22 4.56
C MET A 1 -6.83 32.08 3.67
N ARG A 2 -6.20 30.91 3.70
CA ARG A 2 -5.05 30.54 2.88
C ARG A 2 -5.49 29.62 1.75
N ASN A 3 -4.70 29.61 0.68
CA ASN A 3 -4.85 28.69 -0.44
C ASN A 3 -3.51 27.98 -0.68
N PHE A 4 -3.56 26.66 -0.84
CA PHE A 4 -2.42 25.83 -1.22
C PHE A 4 -2.81 25.01 -2.46
N VAL A 5 -1.91 24.94 -3.43
CA VAL A 5 -2.15 24.24 -4.69
C VAL A 5 -0.99 23.31 -5.00
N TYR A 6 -1.29 22.08 -5.42
CA TYR A 6 -0.30 21.13 -5.92
C TYR A 6 -0.81 20.48 -7.21
N LYS A 7 0.09 20.30 -8.19
CA LYS A 7 -0.26 19.78 -9.52
C LYS A 7 0.74 18.74 -9.99
N THR A 8 0.27 17.72 -10.70
CA THR A 8 1.15 16.73 -11.32
C THR A 8 0.52 16.15 -12.58
N GLU A 9 1.32 16.09 -13.66
CA GLU A 9 0.96 15.36 -14.87
C GLU A 9 1.21 13.85 -14.69
N ILE A 10 0.23 13.06 -15.11
CA ILE A 10 0.22 11.60 -15.00
C ILE A 10 -0.11 11.00 -16.36
N GLU A 11 0.67 9.99 -16.76
CA GLU A 11 0.50 9.24 -18.02
C GLU A 11 -0.59 8.18 -17.88
N CYS A 12 -1.84 8.64 -17.78
CA CYS A 12 -3.03 7.82 -17.88
C CYS A 12 -4.23 8.65 -18.39
N PRO A 13 -5.27 7.99 -18.94
CA PRO A 13 -6.55 8.63 -19.20
C PRO A 13 -7.15 9.22 -17.92
N VAL A 14 -7.88 10.33 -18.04
CA VAL A 14 -8.53 11.00 -16.90
C VAL A 14 -9.48 10.09 -16.14
N SER A 15 -10.18 9.18 -16.83
CA SER A 15 -11.07 8.20 -16.21
C SER A 15 -10.33 7.22 -15.30
N ALA A 16 -9.15 6.74 -15.70
CA ALA A 16 -8.34 5.87 -14.87
C ALA A 16 -7.85 6.59 -13.60
N LEU A 17 -7.48 7.87 -13.72
CA LEU A 17 -7.09 8.73 -12.60
C LEU A 17 -8.27 8.96 -11.65
N PHE A 18 -9.44 9.30 -12.18
CA PHE A 18 -10.64 9.52 -11.38
C PHE A 18 -11.10 8.23 -10.68
N ASP A 19 -11.25 7.13 -11.43
CA ASP A 19 -11.67 5.82 -10.91
C ASP A 19 -10.76 5.29 -9.81
N TRP A 20 -9.45 5.58 -9.88
CA TRP A 20 -8.50 5.19 -8.83
C TRP A 20 -8.88 5.78 -7.47
N HIS A 21 -9.33 7.03 -7.43
CA HIS A 21 -9.75 7.71 -6.19
C HIS A 21 -11.08 7.16 -5.64
N LEU A 22 -11.89 6.54 -6.50
CA LEU A 22 -13.15 5.92 -6.09
C LEU A 22 -12.98 4.55 -5.42
N ARG A 23 -11.82 3.92 -5.60
CA ARG A 23 -11.56 2.58 -5.08
C ARG A 23 -11.52 2.57 -3.55
N GLU A 24 -11.95 1.45 -3.01
CA GLU A 24 -11.77 1.16 -1.58
C GLU A 24 -10.27 1.29 -1.22
N ARG A 25 -9.99 1.83 -0.03
CA ARG A 25 -8.64 2.03 0.50
C ARG A 25 -7.75 3.05 -0.22
N ALA A 26 -8.29 3.84 -1.16
CA ALA A 26 -7.53 4.91 -1.81
C ALA A 26 -7.03 5.97 -0.81
N PHE A 27 -7.84 6.30 0.20
CA PHE A 27 -7.44 7.23 1.26
C PHE A 27 -6.28 6.69 2.11
N GLU A 28 -6.37 5.44 2.54
CA GLU A 28 -5.34 4.73 3.30
C GLU A 28 -4.04 4.63 2.50
N ARG A 29 -4.14 4.36 1.19
CA ARG A 29 -2.99 4.32 0.28
C ARG A 29 -2.28 5.68 0.19
N LEU A 30 -3.05 6.76 0.13
CA LEU A 30 -2.53 8.13 0.08
C LEU A 30 -2.11 8.68 1.45
N THR A 31 -2.38 7.98 2.55
CA THR A 31 -2.01 8.41 3.89
C THR A 31 -0.51 8.20 4.10
N PRO A 32 0.28 9.28 4.33
CA PRO A 32 1.71 9.12 4.52
C PRO A 32 2.05 8.34 5.79
N PRO A 33 3.10 7.50 5.74
CA PRO A 33 3.44 6.60 6.85
C PRO A 33 3.98 7.34 8.10
N TRP A 34 4.36 8.61 7.99
CA TRP A 34 4.76 9.43 9.14
C TRP A 34 3.58 10.09 9.85
N LEU A 35 2.37 10.06 9.28
CA LEU A 35 1.16 10.55 9.93
C LEU A 35 0.47 9.38 10.64
N ASP A 36 0.27 9.54 11.95
CA ASP A 36 -0.48 8.59 12.77
C ASP A 36 -1.98 8.87 12.61
N VAL A 37 -2.56 8.25 11.58
CA VAL A 37 -3.99 8.36 11.20
C VAL A 37 -4.68 7.03 11.44
N HIS A 38 -5.82 7.09 12.13
CA HIS A 38 -6.69 5.94 12.35
C HIS A 38 -8.09 6.24 11.84
N VAL A 39 -8.45 5.67 10.70
CA VAL A 39 -9.82 5.72 10.16
C VAL A 39 -10.73 4.85 11.03
N LYS A 40 -11.91 5.35 11.39
CA LYS A 40 -12.92 4.61 12.17
C LYS A 40 -13.82 3.83 11.24
N GLY A 41 -13.94 2.53 11.47
CA GLY A 41 -14.76 1.63 10.66
C GLY A 41 -13.98 1.02 9.49
N MET A 42 -14.70 0.30 8.62
CA MET A 42 -14.11 -0.31 7.44
C MET A 42 -13.89 0.73 6.33
N PRO A 43 -12.83 0.57 5.51
CA PRO A 43 -12.66 1.35 4.30
C PRO A 43 -13.89 1.26 3.41
N LYS A 44 -14.22 2.36 2.72
CA LYS A 44 -15.37 2.46 1.83
C LYS A 44 -14.95 3.08 0.50
N PRO A 45 -15.59 2.69 -0.61
CA PRO A 45 -15.47 3.45 -1.87
C PRO A 45 -15.89 4.90 -1.68
N LEU A 46 -15.31 5.80 -2.47
CA LEU A 46 -15.67 7.22 -2.45
C LEU A 46 -17.02 7.43 -3.13
N GLU A 47 -17.95 8.09 -2.44
CA GLU A 47 -19.26 8.45 -2.97
C GLU A 47 -19.70 9.82 -2.41
N LEU A 48 -20.63 10.49 -3.11
CA LEU A 48 -21.19 11.75 -2.65
C LEU A 48 -21.88 11.56 -1.30
N GLY A 49 -21.55 12.42 -0.33
CA GLY A 49 -22.09 12.35 1.03
C GLY A 49 -21.38 11.37 1.95
N LEU A 50 -20.36 10.62 1.47
CA LEU A 50 -19.50 9.79 2.31
C LEU A 50 -18.93 10.62 3.45
N LYS A 51 -19.01 10.10 4.67
CA LYS A 51 -18.39 10.69 5.86
C LYS A 51 -17.30 9.77 6.39
N ILE A 52 -16.12 10.33 6.60
CA ILE A 52 -14.96 9.62 7.15
C ILE A 52 -14.68 10.21 8.52
N ASP A 53 -14.88 9.39 9.55
CA ASP A 53 -14.44 9.68 10.90
C ASP A 53 -13.04 9.11 11.10
N MET A 54 -12.11 9.91 11.60
CA MET A 54 -10.74 9.48 11.84
C MET A 54 -10.14 10.15 13.08
N SER A 55 -9.09 9.57 13.64
CA SER A 55 -8.23 10.21 14.64
C SER A 55 -6.87 10.46 14.03
N VAL A 56 -6.36 11.69 14.15
CA VAL A 56 -5.01 12.05 13.71
C VAL A 56 -4.20 12.46 14.94
N ARG A 57 -3.06 11.83 15.18
CA ARG A 57 -2.18 12.23 16.28
C ARG A 57 -1.15 13.23 15.77
N LYS A 58 -1.22 14.46 16.26
CA LYS A 58 -0.22 15.51 16.00
C LYS A 58 0.47 15.87 17.32
N PHE A 59 1.81 15.83 17.35
CA PHE A 59 2.63 16.07 18.55
C PHE A 59 2.19 15.26 19.80
N GLY A 60 1.79 14.00 19.60
CA GLY A 60 1.35 13.12 20.69
C GLY A 60 -0.12 13.28 21.09
N VAL A 61 -0.79 14.36 20.66
CA VAL A 61 -2.19 14.65 20.98
C VAL A 61 -3.11 14.06 19.91
N PRO A 62 -4.06 13.17 20.28
CA PRO A 62 -5.07 12.68 19.35
C PRO A 62 -6.11 13.77 19.05
N LEU A 63 -6.41 13.98 17.77
CA LEU A 63 -7.40 14.92 17.29
C LEU A 63 -8.47 14.15 16.51
N ASP A 64 -9.71 14.18 16.98
CA ASP A 64 -10.84 13.62 16.24
C ASP A 64 -11.20 14.53 15.07
N CYS A 65 -11.16 13.95 13.87
CA CYS A 65 -11.54 14.61 12.64
C CYS A 65 -12.73 13.89 11.98
N ARG A 66 -13.58 14.66 11.30
CA ARG A 66 -14.65 14.17 10.44
C ARG A 66 -14.61 14.96 9.15
N PHE A 67 -14.51 14.26 8.03
CA PHE A 67 -14.59 14.83 6.68
C PHE A 67 -15.83 14.30 5.95
N ALA A 68 -16.34 15.08 5.01
CA ALA A 68 -17.44 14.67 4.14
C ALA A 68 -17.13 15.00 2.68
N VAL A 69 -17.49 14.11 1.77
CA VAL A 69 -17.48 14.38 0.33
C VAL A 69 -18.73 15.20 0.00
N THR A 70 -18.55 16.47 -0.35
CA THR A 70 -19.67 17.41 -0.55
C THR A 70 -20.00 17.67 -2.02
N GLU A 71 -19.05 17.40 -2.93
CA GLU A 71 -19.25 17.44 -4.37
C GLU A 71 -18.55 16.26 -5.04
N LEU A 72 -19.16 15.73 -6.10
CA LEU A 72 -18.62 14.66 -6.92
C LEU A 72 -19.13 14.84 -8.36
N GLU A 73 -18.22 15.07 -9.29
CA GLU A 73 -18.49 15.17 -10.72
C GLU A 73 -17.54 14.21 -11.46
N THR A 74 -18.11 13.19 -12.12
CA THR A 74 -17.37 12.14 -12.81
C THR A 74 -16.33 12.71 -13.77
N ASP A 75 -15.10 12.20 -13.68
CA ASP A 75 -13.92 12.58 -14.47
C ASP A 75 -13.53 14.06 -14.39
N LYS A 76 -14.09 14.83 -13.44
CA LYS A 76 -13.84 16.27 -13.31
C LYS A 76 -13.33 16.66 -11.94
N LYS A 77 -14.06 16.31 -10.88
CA LYS A 77 -13.65 16.65 -9.51
C LYS A 77 -14.39 15.87 -8.42
N PHE A 78 -13.81 15.89 -7.23
CA PHE A 78 -14.56 15.73 -5.99
C PHE A 78 -14.04 16.69 -4.93
N VAL A 79 -14.86 16.97 -3.93
CA VAL A 79 -14.51 17.90 -2.84
C VAL A 79 -14.73 17.22 -1.51
N ASP A 80 -13.71 17.24 -0.66
CA ASP A 80 -13.85 16.92 0.76
C ASP A 80 -13.77 18.17 1.64
N GLU A 81 -14.66 18.23 2.63
CA GLU A 81 -14.73 19.32 3.60
C GLU A 81 -14.66 18.77 5.02
N GLN A 82 -13.93 19.47 5.88
CA GLN A 82 -13.85 19.11 7.29
C GLN A 82 -15.12 19.58 8.02
N LEU A 83 -15.88 18.63 8.57
CA LEU A 83 -17.03 18.89 9.44
C LEU A 83 -16.61 19.10 10.90
N LYS A 84 -15.57 18.40 11.34
CA LYS A 84 -14.96 18.50 12.67
C LYS A 84 -13.46 18.28 12.54
N GLY A 85 -12.65 19.07 13.23
CA GLY A 85 -11.20 18.88 13.24
C GLY A 85 -10.45 20.15 13.66
N PRO A 86 -9.11 20.17 13.50
CA PRO A 86 -8.28 21.25 14.02
C PRO A 86 -8.38 22.55 13.22
N PHE A 87 -8.83 22.50 11.96
CA PHE A 87 -8.97 23.69 11.13
C PHE A 87 -10.29 24.41 11.44
N ALA A 88 -10.27 25.74 11.44
CA ALA A 88 -11.50 26.55 11.51
C ALA A 88 -12.31 26.43 10.21
N TYR A 89 -11.62 26.21 9.09
CA TYR A 89 -12.19 25.90 7.78
C TYR A 89 -11.21 25.04 7.00
N TRP A 90 -11.72 24.02 6.32
CA TRP A 90 -10.95 23.20 5.38
C TRP A 90 -11.87 22.72 4.26
N ARG A 91 -11.45 23.01 3.05
CA ARG A 91 -12.06 22.52 1.81
C ARG A 91 -10.94 22.13 0.86
N HIS A 92 -10.94 20.88 0.44
CA HIS A 92 -9.99 20.31 -0.49
C HIS A 92 -10.74 19.88 -1.75
N GLU A 93 -10.45 20.54 -2.87
CA GLU A 93 -10.98 20.23 -4.19
C GLU A 93 -9.94 19.48 -5.00
N HIS A 94 -10.28 18.25 -5.39
CA HIS A 94 -9.48 17.38 -6.25
C HIS A 94 -10.00 17.54 -7.66
N LYS A 95 -9.18 18.08 -8.58
CA LYS A 95 -9.55 18.33 -9.98
C LYS A 95 -8.78 17.40 -10.91
N PHE A 96 -9.49 16.90 -11.91
CA PHE A 96 -8.99 15.99 -12.92
C PHE A 96 -9.21 16.63 -14.29
N GLU A 97 -8.12 16.85 -15.02
CA GLU A 97 -8.19 17.47 -16.35
C GLU A 97 -7.52 16.54 -17.36
N ALA A 98 -8.23 16.24 -18.46
CA ALA A 98 -7.63 15.52 -19.58
C ALA A 98 -6.64 16.43 -20.32
N LEU A 99 -5.47 15.89 -20.68
CA LEU A 99 -4.48 16.54 -21.53
C LEU A 99 -4.41 15.79 -22.88
N ASP A 100 -3.51 16.21 -23.77
CA ASP A 100 -3.29 15.52 -25.03
C ASP A 100 -2.74 14.09 -24.82
N GLY A 101 -3.35 13.12 -25.51
CA GLY A 101 -3.01 11.70 -25.44
C GLY A 101 -3.56 10.99 -24.20
N ASP A 102 -2.96 9.87 -23.81
CA ASP A 102 -3.25 9.17 -22.54
C ASP A 102 -2.56 9.90 -21.37
N ARG A 103 -2.81 11.21 -21.22
CA ARG A 103 -2.26 12.04 -20.14
C ARG A 103 -3.35 12.84 -19.45
N SER A 104 -3.14 13.09 -18.17
CA SER A 104 -4.06 13.84 -17.32
C SER A 104 -3.31 14.69 -16.32
N LEU A 105 -3.95 15.74 -15.83
CA LEU A 105 -3.46 16.61 -14.77
C LEU A 105 -4.27 16.34 -13.50
N MET A 106 -3.58 15.90 -12.44
CA MET A 106 -4.10 15.92 -11.08
C MET A 106 -3.82 17.29 -10.47
N HIS A 107 -4.86 17.95 -9.96
CA HIS A 107 -4.77 19.28 -9.37
C HIS A 107 -5.53 19.33 -8.04
N ASP A 108 -4.77 19.46 -6.96
CA ASP A 108 -5.28 19.62 -5.62
C ASP A 108 -5.28 21.11 -5.22
N ASP A 109 -6.46 21.62 -4.84
CA ASP A 109 -6.71 23.01 -4.41
C ASP A 109 -7.30 23.00 -2.99
N ILE A 110 -6.51 23.46 -2.01
CA ILE A 110 -6.87 23.42 -0.59
C ILE A 110 -7.04 24.83 -0.06
N ARG A 111 -8.27 25.15 0.31
CA ARG A 111 -8.63 26.37 1.02
C ARG A 111 -8.81 26.06 2.50
N PHE A 112 -8.03 26.73 3.34
CA PHE A 112 -8.04 26.46 4.78
C PHE A 112 -7.85 27.73 5.64
N THR A 113 -8.28 27.64 6.90
CA THR A 113 -8.04 28.66 7.94
C THR A 113 -7.62 27.96 9.23
N LEU A 114 -6.52 28.41 9.84
CA LEU A 114 -6.02 27.86 11.09
C LEU A 114 -6.90 28.26 12.30
N PRO A 115 -6.94 27.46 13.38
CA PRO A 115 -7.67 27.83 14.60
C PRO A 115 -7.07 29.10 15.20
N LEU A 116 -7.88 29.95 15.85
CA LEU A 116 -7.46 31.27 16.40
C LEU A 116 -7.22 32.38 15.35
N GLY A 117 -7.60 32.16 14.08
CA GLY A 117 -7.71 33.21 13.06
C GLY A 117 -6.37 33.83 12.62
N PHE A 118 -6.36 35.15 12.38
CA PHE A 118 -5.22 35.84 11.75
C PHE A 118 -3.87 35.64 12.46
N VAL A 119 -3.88 35.52 13.80
CA VAL A 119 -2.64 35.38 14.60
C VAL A 119 -1.95 34.05 14.31
N SER A 120 -2.70 32.94 14.32
CA SER A 120 -2.15 31.63 13.97
C SER A 120 -1.83 31.52 12.49
N ASP A 121 -2.65 32.11 11.61
CA ASP A 121 -2.40 32.19 10.18
C ASP A 121 -1.02 32.83 9.91
N ARG A 122 -0.63 33.90 10.61
CA ARG A 122 0.66 34.57 10.40
C ARG A 122 1.85 33.81 11.01
N LEU A 123 1.68 33.22 12.18
CA LEU A 123 2.76 32.56 12.91
C LEU A 123 3.03 31.12 12.43
N MET A 124 1.97 30.35 12.19
CA MET A 124 2.05 28.92 11.84
C MET A 124 1.80 28.64 10.35
N GLY A 125 1.32 29.62 9.59
CA GLY A 125 1.01 29.47 8.18
C GLY A 125 2.16 28.93 7.33
N PRO A 126 3.38 29.51 7.37
CA PRO A 126 4.52 28.99 6.61
C PRO A 126 4.93 27.56 7.00
N PHE A 127 4.75 27.19 8.27
CA PHE A 127 4.99 25.82 8.73
C PHE A 127 3.93 24.87 8.16
N MET A 128 2.65 25.27 8.19
CA MET A 128 1.56 24.50 7.59
C MET A 128 1.73 24.32 6.08
N GLU A 129 2.16 25.34 5.35
CA GLU A 129 2.41 25.22 3.90
C GLU A 129 3.53 24.23 3.59
N ARG A 130 4.56 24.12 4.43
CA ARG A 130 5.60 23.09 4.28
C ARG A 130 5.06 21.70 4.59
N ASP A 131 4.27 21.56 5.66
CA ASP A 131 3.59 20.30 6.00
C ASP A 131 2.71 19.84 4.82
N LEU A 132 1.91 20.76 4.24
CA LEU A 132 1.07 20.49 3.07
C LEU A 132 1.91 20.16 1.83
N GLN A 133 2.98 20.90 1.56
CA GLN A 133 3.89 20.62 0.45
C GLN A 133 4.41 19.19 0.50
N ARG A 134 4.89 18.76 1.68
CA ARG A 134 5.41 17.39 1.89
C ARG A 134 4.31 16.33 1.76
N LEU A 135 3.15 16.58 2.37
CA LEU A 135 1.99 15.69 2.29
C LEU A 135 1.54 15.47 0.84
N PHE A 136 1.34 16.55 0.08
CA PHE A 136 0.82 16.48 -1.28
C PHE A 136 1.85 15.98 -2.28
N GLN A 137 3.14 16.29 -2.07
CA GLN A 137 4.21 15.66 -2.84
C GLN A 137 4.15 14.13 -2.72
N TYR A 138 4.07 13.59 -1.49
CA TYR A 138 3.94 12.15 -1.28
C TYR A 138 2.70 11.57 -1.94
N ARG A 139 1.53 12.19 -1.75
CA ARG A 139 0.26 11.72 -2.33
C ARG A 139 0.35 11.62 -3.85
N HIS A 140 0.87 12.67 -4.50
CA HIS A 140 1.02 12.71 -5.94
C HIS A 140 2.07 11.73 -6.47
N GLU A 141 3.17 11.51 -5.74
CA GLU A 141 4.18 10.51 -6.10
C GLU A 141 3.64 9.08 -6.01
N VAL A 142 2.91 8.74 -4.94
CA VAL A 142 2.23 7.44 -4.77
C VAL A 142 1.17 7.24 -5.84
N LEU A 143 0.32 8.24 -6.08
CA LEU A 143 -0.72 8.18 -7.11
C LEU A 143 -0.13 7.94 -8.51
N LYS A 144 0.89 8.71 -8.89
CA LYS A 144 1.57 8.57 -10.18
C LYS A 144 2.19 7.18 -10.34
N ARG A 145 2.78 6.64 -9.27
CA ARG A 145 3.34 5.29 -9.23
C ARG A 145 2.26 4.24 -9.42
N ASP A 146 1.21 4.29 -8.62
CA ASP A 146 0.16 3.30 -8.62
C ASP A 146 -0.60 3.29 -9.95
N LEU A 147 -0.83 4.46 -10.56
CA LEU A 147 -1.41 4.53 -11.90
C LEU A 147 -0.47 3.98 -12.98
N SER A 148 0.83 4.22 -12.91
CA SER A 148 1.79 3.60 -13.83
C SER A 148 1.77 2.07 -13.75
N ASN A 149 1.66 1.51 -12.54
CA ASN A 149 1.50 0.06 -12.34
C ASN A 149 0.16 -0.45 -12.89
N PHE A 150 -0.92 0.25 -12.56
CA PHE A 150 -2.26 -0.08 -13.02
C PHE A 150 -2.33 -0.10 -14.55
N MET A 151 -1.75 0.90 -15.22
CA MET A 151 -1.74 1.00 -16.68
C MET A 151 -0.93 -0.14 -17.33
N ARG A 152 0.20 -0.54 -16.73
CA ARG A 152 0.97 -1.73 -17.17
C ARG A 152 0.18 -3.02 -17.02
N ASN A 153 -0.64 -3.12 -15.97
CA ASN A 153 -1.42 -4.31 -15.63
C ASN A 153 -2.90 -4.21 -16.08
N ARG A 154 -3.28 -3.22 -16.89
CA ARG A 154 -4.69 -2.92 -17.21
C ARG A 154 -5.44 -4.05 -17.92
N LEU A 155 -4.70 -4.89 -18.66
CA LEU A 155 -5.23 -6.05 -19.37
C LEU A 155 -5.14 -7.35 -18.55
N ARG A 156 -4.48 -7.34 -17.38
CA ARG A 156 -4.37 -8.51 -16.51
C ARG A 156 -5.67 -8.68 -15.72
N PRO A 157 -6.20 -9.91 -15.57
CA PRO A 157 -7.40 -10.13 -14.78
C PRO A 157 -7.17 -9.73 -13.31
N ARG A 158 -8.16 -9.09 -12.71
CA ARG A 158 -8.16 -8.80 -11.26
C ARG A 158 -8.38 -10.10 -10.48
N GLN A 159 -7.87 -10.12 -9.26
CA GLN A 159 -7.82 -11.32 -8.41
C GLN A 159 -8.52 -11.04 -7.10
N LYS A 160 -8.97 -12.11 -6.44
CA LYS A 160 -9.45 -12.08 -5.06
C LYS A 160 -8.28 -12.41 -4.14
N CYS A 161 -7.77 -11.41 -3.43
CA CYS A 161 -6.63 -11.53 -2.53
C CYS A 161 -7.13 -11.77 -1.11
N SER A 162 -7.03 -13.02 -0.64
CA SER A 162 -7.25 -13.37 0.76
C SER A 162 -5.94 -13.21 1.52
N VAL A 163 -5.87 -12.28 2.47
CA VAL A 163 -4.65 -11.96 3.21
C VAL A 163 -4.77 -12.45 4.65
N LEU A 164 -3.88 -13.35 5.04
CA LEU A 164 -3.73 -13.85 6.40
C LEU A 164 -2.88 -12.91 7.24
N SER A 165 -3.04 -13.01 8.56
CA SER A 165 -2.31 -12.21 9.55
C SER A 165 -2.48 -10.70 9.36
N PRO A 166 -3.73 -10.17 9.37
CA PRO A 166 -3.98 -8.74 9.21
C PRO A 166 -3.39 -7.87 10.35
N GLN A 167 -2.89 -8.50 11.42
CA GLN A 167 -2.14 -7.84 12.48
C GLN A 167 -0.72 -7.43 12.04
N SER A 168 -0.20 -8.01 10.95
CA SER A 168 1.10 -7.63 10.42
C SER A 168 1.11 -6.16 10.01
N LYS A 169 2.23 -5.48 10.26
CA LYS A 169 2.38 -4.07 9.84
C LYS A 169 2.47 -3.89 8.32
N LEU A 170 2.71 -4.98 7.58
CA LEU A 170 2.69 -4.99 6.11
C LEU A 170 1.27 -5.13 5.53
N PHE A 171 0.27 -5.51 6.35
CA PHE A 171 -1.09 -5.72 5.88
C PHE A 171 -1.68 -4.46 5.23
N GLU A 172 -1.69 -3.33 5.94
CA GLU A 172 -2.34 -2.11 5.44
C GLU A 172 -1.67 -1.55 4.16
N PRO A 173 -0.33 -1.44 4.07
CA PRO A 173 0.33 -1.07 2.81
C PRO A 173 0.00 -2.00 1.64
N LEU A 174 -0.04 -3.31 1.88
CA LEU A 174 -0.34 -4.29 0.83
C LEU A 174 -1.81 -4.25 0.42
N ALA A 175 -2.72 -4.23 1.39
CA ALA A 175 -4.16 -4.25 1.14
C ALA A 175 -4.61 -2.98 0.41
N SER A 176 -4.15 -1.80 0.85
CA SER A 176 -4.45 -0.54 0.20
C SER A 176 -3.86 -0.45 -1.21
N TYR A 177 -2.65 -0.96 -1.42
CA TYR A 177 -2.06 -1.06 -2.76
C TYR A 177 -2.87 -1.99 -3.67
N LEU A 178 -3.13 -3.24 -3.27
CA LEU A 178 -3.86 -4.21 -4.10
C LEU A 178 -5.30 -3.73 -4.42
N ALA A 179 -6.00 -3.18 -3.44
CA ALA A 179 -7.35 -2.63 -3.62
C ALA A 179 -7.35 -1.47 -4.64
N THR A 180 -6.38 -0.56 -4.54
CA THR A 180 -6.24 0.55 -5.50
C THR A 180 -5.74 0.11 -6.87
N GLN A 181 -5.17 -1.08 -7.05
CA GLN A 181 -4.94 -1.70 -8.37
C GLN A 181 -6.21 -2.37 -8.95
N GLY A 182 -7.27 -2.49 -8.15
CA GLY A 182 -8.56 -3.06 -8.51
C GLY A 182 -8.72 -4.54 -8.13
N HIS A 183 -7.84 -5.09 -7.30
CA HIS A 183 -8.03 -6.42 -6.72
C HIS A 183 -9.06 -6.36 -5.58
N ALA A 184 -9.84 -7.42 -5.41
CA ALA A 184 -10.69 -7.55 -4.23
C ALA A 184 -9.85 -8.07 -3.07
N VAL A 185 -9.78 -7.35 -1.95
CA VAL A 185 -8.92 -7.71 -0.81
C VAL A 185 -9.77 -8.09 0.40
N HIS A 186 -9.52 -9.28 0.94
CA HIS A 186 -10.22 -9.80 2.12
C HIS A 186 -9.22 -10.12 3.21
N ALA A 187 -9.39 -9.50 4.38
CA ALA A 187 -8.61 -9.80 5.57
C ALA A 187 -9.17 -11.05 6.27
N HIS A 188 -8.31 -12.01 6.59
CA HIS A 188 -8.68 -13.20 7.35
C HIS A 188 -7.89 -13.23 8.67
N PRO A 189 -8.53 -12.83 9.80
CA PRO A 189 -7.93 -12.94 11.11
C PRO A 189 -7.56 -14.39 11.44
N LEU A 190 -6.54 -14.59 12.28
CA LEU A 190 -6.16 -15.92 12.75
C LEU A 190 -7.36 -16.64 13.39
N GLY A 191 -7.63 -17.86 12.95
CA GLY A 191 -8.76 -18.67 13.44
C GLY A 191 -10.10 -18.40 12.74
N SER A 192 -10.12 -17.65 11.64
CA SER A 192 -11.30 -17.53 10.78
C SER A 192 -11.71 -18.89 10.18
N GLU A 193 -13.02 -19.10 10.01
CA GLU A 193 -13.56 -20.25 9.27
C GLU A 193 -13.11 -20.25 7.79
N GLN A 194 -13.33 -21.38 7.11
CA GLN A 194 -12.84 -21.71 5.77
C GLN A 194 -12.80 -20.54 4.76
N ILE A 195 -11.67 -20.42 4.04
CA ILE A 195 -11.57 -19.54 2.89
C ILE A 195 -12.35 -20.15 1.72
N GLN A 196 -13.48 -19.55 1.36
CA GLN A 196 -14.19 -19.85 0.11
C GLN A 196 -13.45 -19.19 -1.06
N GLY A 197 -12.57 -19.96 -1.71
CA GLY A 197 -11.79 -19.53 -2.86
C GLY A 197 -12.31 -20.11 -4.18
N ASP A 198 -11.95 -19.46 -5.28
CA ASP A 198 -12.14 -19.91 -6.66
C ASP A 198 -10.82 -19.83 -7.46
N ASP A 199 -10.86 -20.16 -8.75
CA ASP A 199 -9.71 -20.14 -9.66
C ASP A 199 -9.09 -18.74 -9.91
N THR A 200 -9.61 -17.69 -9.27
CA THR A 200 -9.06 -16.32 -9.27
C THR A 200 -8.48 -15.91 -7.92
N THR A 201 -8.56 -16.80 -6.93
CA THR A 201 -8.19 -16.49 -5.55
C THR A 201 -6.69 -16.66 -5.33
N THR A 202 -6.07 -15.63 -4.78
CA THR A 202 -4.69 -15.61 -4.31
C THR A 202 -4.69 -15.53 -2.80
N LEU A 203 -4.07 -16.51 -2.14
CA LEU A 203 -3.86 -16.52 -0.70
C LEU A 203 -2.48 -15.92 -0.39
N ILE A 204 -2.44 -14.85 0.40
CA ILE A 204 -1.21 -14.18 0.82
C ILE A 204 -1.06 -14.32 2.33
N ASN A 205 0.03 -14.92 2.76
CA ASN A 205 0.34 -15.09 4.17
C ASN A 205 1.47 -14.13 4.58
N LEU A 206 1.17 -13.19 5.48
CA LEU A 206 2.12 -12.23 6.02
C LEU A 206 2.69 -12.77 7.34
N CYS A 207 3.76 -13.56 7.25
CA CYS A 207 4.34 -14.21 8.42
C CYS A 207 5.16 -13.21 9.24
N ASP A 208 4.53 -12.60 10.25
CA ASP A 208 5.19 -11.70 11.21
C ASP A 208 5.54 -12.44 12.52
N GLN A 209 4.89 -13.58 12.83
CA GLN A 209 5.10 -14.36 14.06
C GLN A 209 4.93 -15.88 13.88
N ALA A 210 5.55 -16.68 14.77
CA ALA A 210 5.46 -18.14 14.77
C ALA A 210 4.04 -18.70 15.03
N SER A 211 3.15 -17.90 15.62
CA SER A 211 1.73 -18.24 15.83
C SER A 211 0.95 -18.44 14.52
N ASP A 212 1.40 -17.81 13.45
CA ASP A 212 0.69 -17.78 12.16
C ASP A 212 0.81 -19.11 11.41
N MET A 213 1.84 -19.90 11.75
CA MET A 213 2.14 -21.17 11.09
C MET A 213 1.07 -22.23 11.33
N ARG A 214 0.49 -22.35 12.54
CA ARG A 214 -0.55 -23.37 12.81
C ARG A 214 -1.86 -23.09 12.08
N THR A 215 -2.26 -21.82 12.02
CA THR A 215 -3.46 -21.40 11.28
C THR A 215 -3.29 -21.62 9.78
N THR A 216 -2.09 -21.36 9.25
CA THR A 216 -1.76 -21.59 7.84
C THR A 216 -1.90 -23.06 7.44
N GLU A 217 -1.39 -23.99 8.26
CA GLU A 217 -1.53 -25.43 8.00
C GLU A 217 -3.00 -25.88 8.01
N SER A 218 -3.81 -25.37 8.95
CA SER A 218 -5.24 -25.66 8.99
C SER A 218 -5.95 -25.17 7.72
N LEU A 219 -5.68 -23.95 7.29
CA LEU A 219 -6.30 -23.36 6.09
C LEU A 219 -5.86 -24.08 4.80
N ILE A 220 -4.59 -24.47 4.70
CA ILE A 220 -4.09 -25.27 3.57
C ILE A 220 -4.72 -26.67 3.60
N SER A 221 -4.88 -27.28 4.78
CA SER A 221 -5.55 -28.58 4.91
C SER A 221 -7.02 -28.50 4.51
N ASP A 222 -7.74 -27.48 4.97
CA ASP A 222 -9.14 -27.23 4.59
C ASP A 222 -9.29 -26.98 3.08
N TYR A 223 -8.34 -26.26 2.49
CA TYR A 223 -8.25 -26.09 1.04
C TYR A 223 -8.12 -27.42 0.31
N LEU A 224 -7.15 -28.25 0.71
CA LEU A 224 -6.85 -29.53 0.05
C LEU A 224 -7.94 -30.59 0.27
N THR A 225 -8.82 -30.40 1.26
CA THR A 225 -9.89 -31.35 1.62
C THR A 225 -11.28 -30.88 1.21
N GLY A 226 -11.44 -29.60 0.81
CA GLY A 226 -12.73 -28.98 0.51
C GLY A 226 -12.99 -28.68 -0.97
N ASN A 227 -14.12 -28.01 -1.25
CA ASN A 227 -14.53 -27.54 -2.59
C ASN A 227 -13.93 -26.17 -2.99
N SER A 228 -12.98 -25.64 -2.22
CA SER A 228 -12.34 -24.33 -2.51
C SER A 228 -11.22 -24.48 -3.53
N ARG A 229 -11.02 -23.48 -4.41
CA ARG A 229 -9.89 -23.42 -5.36
C ARG A 229 -8.98 -22.21 -5.09
N LEU A 230 -7.67 -22.39 -5.29
CA LEU A 230 -6.66 -21.35 -5.12
C LEU A 230 -5.77 -21.36 -6.36
N LYS A 231 -5.55 -20.19 -6.96
CA LYS A 231 -4.65 -20.05 -8.11
C LYS A 231 -3.21 -19.87 -7.65
N VAL A 232 -3.01 -19.04 -6.63
CA VAL A 232 -1.68 -18.63 -6.17
C VAL A 232 -1.63 -18.67 -4.64
N TYR A 233 -0.54 -19.19 -4.09
CA TYR A 233 -0.18 -19.08 -2.68
C TYR A 233 1.11 -18.28 -2.56
N ILE A 234 1.08 -17.19 -1.80
CA ILE A 234 2.24 -16.33 -1.54
C ILE A 234 2.50 -16.31 -0.04
N GLU A 235 3.72 -16.63 0.36
CA GLU A 235 4.16 -16.51 1.75
C GLU A 235 5.27 -15.47 1.85
N VAL A 236 5.09 -14.48 2.72
CA VAL A 236 6.02 -13.35 2.87
C VAL A 236 6.70 -13.42 4.23
N HIS A 237 8.03 -13.48 4.24
CA HIS A 237 8.87 -13.47 5.43
C HIS A 237 9.88 -12.33 5.36
N ASP A 238 10.19 -11.76 6.53
CA ASP A 238 11.26 -10.78 6.62
C ASP A 238 12.66 -11.42 6.53
N ALA A 239 13.69 -10.57 6.39
CA ALA A 239 15.08 -11.00 6.30
C ALA A 239 15.59 -11.73 7.55
N TYR A 240 14.88 -11.63 8.67
CA TYR A 240 15.27 -12.14 9.98
C TYR A 240 14.54 -13.42 10.37
N ALA A 241 13.64 -13.93 9.52
CA ALA A 241 13.00 -15.22 9.69
C ALA A 241 14.05 -16.34 9.82
N GLY A 242 13.86 -17.20 10.83
CA GLY A 242 14.80 -18.25 11.21
C GLY A 242 15.09 -19.27 10.10
N ASP A 243 16.19 -20.00 10.26
CA ASP A 243 16.80 -20.85 9.23
C ASP A 243 15.84 -21.91 8.63
N ASN A 244 14.85 -22.40 9.39
CA ASN A 244 13.92 -23.45 8.95
C ASN A 244 12.71 -22.93 8.15
N SER A 245 12.58 -21.62 7.95
CA SER A 245 11.43 -21.01 7.25
C SER A 245 11.24 -21.55 5.83
N ASN A 246 12.34 -21.76 5.09
CA ASN A 246 12.30 -22.26 3.72
C ASN A 246 11.87 -23.74 3.64
N GLU A 247 12.40 -24.60 4.51
CA GLU A 247 12.00 -26.02 4.57
C GLU A 247 10.52 -26.17 4.90
N ASN A 248 10.03 -25.36 5.85
CA ASN A 248 8.62 -25.33 6.21
C ASN A 248 7.73 -24.86 5.05
N PHE A 249 8.14 -23.81 4.32
CA PHE A 249 7.44 -23.37 3.12
C PHE A 249 7.39 -24.47 2.05
N ASN A 250 8.53 -25.12 1.77
CA ASN A 250 8.60 -26.16 0.75
C ASN A 250 7.69 -27.34 1.09
N ARG A 251 7.70 -27.79 2.36
CA ARG A 251 6.81 -28.85 2.85
C ARG A 251 5.33 -28.52 2.67
N ARG A 252 4.91 -27.29 2.98
CA ARG A 252 3.53 -26.82 2.72
C ARG A 252 3.20 -26.85 1.24
N CYS A 253 4.13 -26.39 0.42
CA CYS A 253 3.90 -26.22 -1.01
C CYS A 253 3.92 -27.52 -1.80
N GLU A 254 4.47 -28.61 -1.27
CA GLU A 254 4.41 -29.93 -1.92
C GLU A 254 2.96 -30.29 -2.28
N ARG A 255 2.06 -30.28 -1.30
CA ARG A 255 0.64 -30.63 -1.51
C ARG A 255 -0.11 -29.59 -2.34
N LEU A 256 0.23 -28.31 -2.21
CA LEU A 256 -0.37 -27.25 -3.02
C LEU A 256 0.00 -27.37 -4.50
N ARG A 257 1.25 -27.72 -4.81
CA ARG A 257 1.72 -27.93 -6.20
C ARG A 257 1.06 -29.14 -6.84
N GLU A 258 0.82 -30.22 -6.10
CA GLU A 258 0.02 -31.37 -6.57
C GLU A 258 -1.40 -30.94 -6.98
N ALA A 259 -1.98 -29.98 -6.26
CA ALA A 259 -3.26 -29.36 -6.58
C ALA A 259 -3.16 -28.24 -7.64
N SER A 260 -2.05 -28.15 -8.39
CA SER A 260 -1.79 -27.13 -9.42
C SER A 260 -1.81 -25.67 -8.93
N VAL A 261 -1.58 -25.44 -7.64
CA VAL A 261 -1.46 -24.09 -7.07
C VAL A 261 -0.04 -23.57 -7.30
N ARG A 262 0.08 -22.33 -7.81
CA ARG A 262 1.38 -21.67 -7.97
C ARG A 262 1.86 -21.10 -6.65
N CYS A 263 2.96 -21.63 -6.13
CA CYS A 263 3.52 -21.19 -4.85
C CYS A 263 4.70 -20.23 -5.02
N ILE A 264 4.67 -19.12 -4.28
CA ILE A 264 5.71 -18.09 -4.26
C ILE A 264 6.15 -17.87 -2.80
N TYR A 265 7.45 -17.96 -2.56
CA TYR A 265 8.05 -17.63 -1.26
C TYR A 265 8.82 -16.32 -1.37
N VAL A 266 8.33 -15.28 -0.71
CA VAL A 266 8.96 -13.97 -0.70
C VAL A 266 9.80 -13.84 0.56
N ARG A 267 11.12 -13.73 0.39
CA ARG A 267 12.02 -13.24 1.44
C ARG A 267 12.31 -11.78 1.19
N THR A 268 11.97 -10.91 2.13
CA THR A 268 12.24 -9.49 1.98
C THR A 268 13.60 -9.13 2.57
N GLY A 269 14.23 -8.08 2.05
CA GLY A 269 15.22 -7.34 2.84
C GLY A 269 14.56 -6.63 4.04
N ALA A 270 15.36 -5.87 4.80
CA ALA A 270 14.85 -4.93 5.78
C ALA A 270 13.84 -3.95 5.14
N ILE A 271 12.60 -3.95 5.63
CA ILE A 271 11.55 -3.08 5.09
C ILE A 271 11.74 -1.65 5.59
N LEU A 272 11.82 -0.70 4.65
CA LEU A 272 11.95 0.73 4.92
C LEU A 272 10.58 1.41 4.81
N SER A 273 10.07 1.90 5.94
CA SER A 273 8.82 2.66 6.08
C SER A 273 8.93 3.62 7.28
N ALA A 274 8.28 4.80 7.24
CA ALA A 274 8.26 5.71 8.39
C ALA A 274 7.34 5.18 9.51
N GLY A 275 6.31 4.43 9.14
CA GLY A 275 5.28 3.94 10.06
C GLY A 275 5.67 2.65 10.78
N PHE A 276 6.65 1.90 10.25
CA PHE A 276 7.12 0.64 10.83
C PHE A 276 8.45 0.18 10.22
N GLY A 277 8.94 -0.99 10.62
CA GLY A 277 10.19 -1.53 10.11
C GLY A 277 11.40 -0.84 10.71
N VAL A 278 12.51 -0.87 9.98
CA VAL A 278 13.83 -0.55 10.56
C VAL A 278 14.02 0.96 10.78
N LEU A 279 13.32 1.80 10.01
CA LEU A 279 13.41 3.26 10.12
C LEU A 279 12.65 3.83 11.33
N ARG A 280 11.49 3.28 11.71
CA ARG A 280 10.73 3.74 12.90
C ARG A 280 11.47 3.50 14.21
N ASN A 281 12.27 2.44 14.29
CA ASN A 281 12.97 2.07 15.53
C ASN A 281 14.23 2.90 15.79
N ASN A 282 14.54 3.88 14.93
CA ASN A 282 15.67 4.82 15.06
C ASN A 282 17.01 4.14 15.42
N ARG A 283 17.13 2.84 15.11
CA ARG A 283 18.41 2.14 15.17
C ARG A 283 19.20 2.62 13.98
N ASP A 284 20.49 2.81 14.20
CA ASP A 284 21.52 3.15 13.21
C ASP A 284 21.58 2.15 12.04
N TRP A 285 20.50 1.96 11.29
CA TRP A 285 20.49 1.25 10.02
C TRP A 285 21.21 2.13 9.01
N ARG A 286 22.53 2.04 9.04
CA ARG A 286 23.48 2.91 8.35
C ARG A 286 24.22 2.22 7.22
N SER A 287 23.91 0.97 6.88
CA SER A 287 24.73 0.25 5.92
C SER A 287 24.01 -0.01 4.60
N GLU A 288 24.67 0.37 3.51
CA GLU A 288 24.38 -0.11 2.15
C GLU A 288 24.62 -1.62 2.01
N THR A 289 25.23 -2.25 3.03
CA THR A 289 25.72 -3.62 2.97
C THR A 289 24.70 -4.68 3.38
N GLN A 290 23.59 -4.32 4.01
CA GLN A 290 22.52 -5.24 4.42
C GLN A 290 21.31 -5.16 3.47
N PRO A 291 20.67 -6.29 3.10
CA PRO A 291 19.48 -6.29 2.22
C PRO A 291 18.36 -5.38 2.74
N TRP A 292 17.80 -4.53 1.89
CA TRP A 292 16.70 -3.61 2.25
C TRP A 292 15.74 -3.37 1.07
N ILE A 293 14.49 -3.01 1.34
CA ILE A 293 13.51 -2.64 0.30
C ILE A 293 12.55 -1.57 0.83
N ALA A 294 12.19 -0.59 0.00
CA ALA A 294 11.14 0.35 0.32
C ALA A 294 9.77 -0.35 0.33
N VAL A 295 8.90 -0.03 1.29
CA VAL A 295 7.59 -0.70 1.41
C VAL A 295 6.77 -0.62 0.12
N ASP A 296 6.81 0.51 -0.59
CA ASP A 296 6.09 0.68 -1.86
C ASP A 296 6.64 -0.23 -2.98
N ASP A 297 7.97 -0.40 -3.05
CA ASP A 297 8.61 -1.34 -3.99
C ASP A 297 8.28 -2.79 -3.63
N LEU A 298 8.18 -3.12 -2.34
CA LEU A 298 7.79 -4.45 -1.90
C LEU A 298 6.35 -4.80 -2.31
N VAL A 299 5.36 -3.98 -1.98
CA VAL A 299 3.93 -4.30 -2.24
C VAL A 299 3.63 -4.42 -3.74
N SER A 300 4.27 -3.58 -4.55
CA SER A 300 4.13 -3.64 -6.01
C SER A 300 4.94 -4.77 -6.65
N ALA A 301 6.06 -5.19 -6.05
CA ALA A 301 6.77 -6.40 -6.47
C ALA A 301 5.98 -7.68 -6.15
N ILE A 302 5.24 -7.70 -5.03
CA ILE A 302 4.33 -8.80 -4.68
C ILE A 302 3.24 -8.93 -5.76
N GLU A 303 2.59 -7.83 -6.15
CA GLU A 303 1.60 -7.87 -7.25
C GLU A 303 2.23 -8.31 -8.58
N PHE A 304 3.41 -7.82 -8.92
CA PHE A 304 4.13 -8.27 -10.12
C PHE A 304 4.33 -9.79 -10.14
N CYS A 305 4.80 -10.38 -9.04
CA CYS A 305 4.97 -11.83 -8.91
C CYS A 305 3.62 -12.57 -8.90
N MET A 306 2.60 -11.97 -8.30
CA MET A 306 1.24 -12.49 -8.26
C MET A 306 0.62 -12.57 -9.67
N LEU A 307 0.89 -11.60 -10.55
CA LEU A 307 0.30 -11.51 -11.88
C LEU A 307 1.09 -12.21 -12.98
N ASP A 308 2.41 -12.36 -12.83
CA ASP A 308 3.24 -13.10 -13.77
C ASP A 308 3.18 -14.61 -13.49
N GLU A 309 2.52 -15.35 -14.40
CA GLU A 309 2.30 -16.79 -14.25
C GLU A 309 3.61 -17.61 -14.36
N THR A 310 4.70 -17.03 -14.87
CA THR A 310 6.01 -17.69 -14.99
C THR A 310 6.83 -17.64 -13.69
N ILE A 311 6.39 -16.86 -12.71
CA ILE A 311 7.09 -16.64 -11.45
C ILE A 311 6.59 -17.63 -10.39
N SER A 312 7.48 -18.46 -9.87
CA SER A 312 7.21 -19.42 -8.80
C SER A 312 8.48 -19.72 -8.01
N GLY A 313 8.32 -20.35 -6.85
CA GLY A 313 9.44 -20.71 -5.98
C GLY A 313 9.90 -19.52 -5.14
N GLN A 314 11.17 -19.52 -4.75
CA GLN A 314 11.71 -18.53 -3.82
C GLN A 314 12.22 -17.28 -4.54
N ILE A 315 11.79 -16.13 -4.01
CA ILE A 315 12.10 -14.79 -4.50
C ILE A 315 12.68 -13.96 -3.37
N HIS A 316 13.86 -13.40 -3.59
CA HIS A 316 14.48 -12.43 -2.70
C HIS A 316 14.16 -11.01 -3.16
N MET A 317 13.36 -10.29 -2.37
CA MET A 317 12.93 -8.92 -2.64
C MET A 317 13.79 -7.93 -1.86
N SER A 318 14.82 -7.42 -2.52
CA SER A 318 15.74 -6.41 -1.99
C SER A 318 16.11 -5.43 -3.10
N ALA A 319 16.27 -4.15 -2.74
CA ALA A 319 16.67 -3.08 -3.65
C ALA A 319 18.20 -3.04 -3.86
N ASN A 320 19.00 -3.26 -2.82
CA ASN A 320 20.44 -3.40 -2.99
C ASN A 320 20.81 -4.81 -3.47
N GLN A 321 21.49 -4.86 -4.61
CA GLN A 321 21.71 -6.03 -5.46
C GLN A 321 22.76 -7.01 -4.92
N LYS A 322 22.93 -7.17 -3.60
CA LYS A 322 23.77 -8.27 -3.14
C LYS A 322 23.07 -9.56 -3.50
N LYS A 323 23.61 -10.27 -4.50
CA LYS A 323 23.21 -11.63 -4.83
C LYS A 323 23.15 -12.41 -3.50
N PRO A 324 22.04 -13.11 -3.23
CA PRO A 324 21.99 -13.98 -2.07
C PRO A 324 23.18 -14.95 -2.10
N PRO A 325 23.63 -15.45 -0.94
CA PRO A 325 24.81 -16.31 -0.86
C PRO A 325 24.70 -17.60 -1.69
N THR A 326 23.51 -17.94 -2.18
CA THR A 326 23.25 -19.08 -3.07
C THR A 326 22.59 -18.62 -4.38
N ASN A 327 22.90 -19.29 -5.49
CA ASN A 327 22.29 -19.05 -6.81
C ASN A 327 20.86 -19.65 -6.93
N GLU A 328 20.28 -20.15 -5.83
CA GLU A 328 19.02 -20.89 -5.84
C GLU A 328 17.78 -19.99 -5.82
N PHE A 329 17.95 -18.67 -5.65
CA PHE A 329 16.85 -17.72 -5.48
C PHE A 329 16.79 -16.72 -6.62
N LYS A 330 15.58 -16.49 -7.16
CA LYS A 330 15.35 -15.38 -8.08
C LYS A 330 15.37 -14.06 -7.30
N THR A 331 16.04 -13.05 -7.83
CA THR A 331 16.01 -11.69 -7.27
C THR A 331 15.13 -10.78 -8.13
N LEU A 332 14.73 -9.62 -7.60
CA LEU A 332 14.08 -8.58 -8.40
C LEU A 332 14.92 -8.18 -9.63
N PHE A 333 16.25 -8.23 -9.52
CA PHE A 333 17.16 -7.98 -10.63
C PHE A 333 17.06 -9.05 -11.72
N ASP A 334 17.06 -10.33 -11.34
CA ASP A 334 16.94 -11.44 -12.31
C ASP A 334 15.61 -11.39 -13.07
N MET A 335 14.56 -10.88 -12.42
CA MET A 335 13.23 -10.68 -13.00
C MET A 335 13.06 -9.34 -13.74
N GLN A 336 14.12 -8.52 -13.81
CA GLN A 336 14.11 -7.19 -14.44
C GLN A 336 13.01 -6.26 -13.87
N TYR A 337 12.71 -6.41 -12.58
CA TYR A 337 11.70 -5.60 -11.92
C TYR A 337 12.21 -4.15 -11.75
N PRO A 338 11.46 -3.14 -12.22
CA PRO A 338 11.91 -1.74 -12.19
C PRO A 338 11.71 -1.11 -10.81
N LEU A 339 12.74 -1.18 -9.97
CA LEU A 339 12.77 -0.51 -8.66
C LEU A 339 12.63 1.01 -8.81
N ARG A 340 11.71 1.60 -8.03
CA ARG A 340 11.54 3.06 -8.03
C ARG A 340 12.49 3.75 -7.06
N TYR A 341 12.83 3.09 -5.95
CA TYR A 341 13.82 3.56 -4.99
C TYR A 341 15.06 2.65 -5.01
N PRO A 342 15.88 2.69 -6.09
CA PRO A 342 17.02 1.79 -6.24
C PRO A 342 18.20 2.13 -5.30
N THR A 343 18.16 3.28 -4.62
CA THR A 343 19.20 3.72 -3.69
C THR A 343 18.63 4.05 -2.31
N LEU A 344 19.44 3.83 -1.26
CA LEU A 344 19.02 4.12 0.12
C LEU A 344 18.72 5.60 0.31
N LYS A 345 19.44 6.48 -0.39
CA LYS A 345 19.19 7.92 -0.40
C LYS A 345 17.79 8.23 -0.94
N ALA A 346 17.40 7.65 -2.08
CA ALA A 346 16.07 7.84 -2.67
C ALA A 346 14.97 7.30 -1.76
N ALA A 347 15.17 6.10 -1.19
CA ALA A 347 14.22 5.51 -0.25
C ALA A 347 14.06 6.34 1.03
N ARG A 348 15.14 6.96 1.52
CA ARG A 348 15.09 7.85 2.70
C ARG A 348 14.41 9.18 2.40
N ALA A 349 14.68 9.79 1.24
CA ALA A 349 14.04 11.05 0.86
C ALA A 349 12.51 10.90 0.81
N HIS A 350 12.00 9.76 0.33
CA HIS A 350 10.57 9.43 0.32
C HIS A 350 9.94 9.28 1.71
N VAL A 351 10.75 8.97 2.73
CA VAL A 351 10.26 8.50 4.04
C VAL A 351 10.59 9.46 5.19
N LEU A 352 11.71 10.17 5.13
CA LEU A 352 12.29 10.94 6.24
C LEU A 352 12.34 12.44 5.99
N GLU A 353 12.44 12.87 4.74
CA GLU A 353 12.41 14.29 4.32
C GLU A 353 10.99 14.71 3.95
#